data_AF-A0A956HRJ3-F1
#
_entry.id   AF-A0A956HRJ3-F1
#
_cell.length_a   1.000
_cell.length_b   1.000
_cell.length_c   1.000
_cell.angle_alpha   90.00
_cell.angle_beta   90.00
_cell.angle_gamma   90.00
#
_symmetry.space_group_name_H-M   'P 1'
#
loop_
_entity.id
_entity.type
_entity.pdbx_description
1 polymer ?
#
loop_
_entity_poly.entity_id
_entity_poly.type
_entity_poly.pdbx_seq_one_letter_code
_entity_poly.pdbx_strand_id
1 'polypeptide(L)'
;MTSHLRRTSAVWAGLLTTSLVIAGCSREDPATTVTDSGTTDESTDSDSSTSNDTTAGPTSSSTDTTMDPTTTTTDPTTTTTDGGSFLTTSDSDSDSSGGPQPNGSACSSDAECESGICYMIPMIPQGFCSECQDGDDCPDDKPSCSIDILQMSAVCTAATLGAQCDNDAVCQSGGEDYYCKSLIPGVEFILPQLKTCGECGDDGDCDAQICNPFLDINSFGGYYECVDPGSVANNELCSSDEACSSGHCDALDTSALGLPIPVNACGECSDDSDCMGNQTCQQGALSMMGFSGSICVA
;
A
#
# COMPACT_ATOMS: atom_id res chain seq x y z
N MET A 1 33.02 34.51 -38.32
CA MET A 1 33.34 33.10 -38.62
C MET A 1 32.36 32.27 -37.84
N THR A 2 31.28 31.92 -38.53
CA THR A 2 30.00 31.43 -37.99
C THR A 2 29.78 30.08 -38.66
N SER A 3 29.85 28.99 -37.90
CA SER A 3 29.58 27.64 -38.41
C SER A 3 28.24 27.15 -37.85
N HIS A 4 27.21 27.25 -38.68
CA HIS A 4 25.94 26.55 -38.51
C HIS A 4 26.13 25.06 -38.75
N LEU A 5 25.79 24.22 -37.77
CA LEU A 5 25.60 22.78 -37.96
C LEU A 5 24.10 22.48 -37.90
N ARG A 6 23.51 22.29 -39.09
CA ARG A 6 22.18 21.70 -39.29
C ARG A 6 22.30 20.19 -39.09
N ARG A 7 21.49 19.61 -38.21
CA ARG A 7 21.18 18.17 -38.22
C ARG A 7 19.71 18.00 -38.60
N THR A 8 19.51 17.34 -39.73
CA THR A 8 18.24 16.92 -40.29
C THR A 8 18.12 15.41 -40.19
N SER A 9 16.90 14.94 -39.88
CA SER A 9 16.34 13.60 -40.17
C SER A 9 16.82 12.46 -39.23
N ALA A 10 15.99 11.51 -38.78
CA ALA A 10 14.79 10.96 -39.39
C ALA A 10 13.76 10.50 -38.34
N VAL A 11 12.49 10.78 -38.62
CA VAL A 11 11.31 10.21 -37.96
C VAL A 11 11.02 8.86 -38.60
N TRP A 12 11.04 7.78 -37.82
CA TRP A 12 10.55 6.46 -38.22
C TRP A 12 9.15 6.27 -37.64
N ALA A 13 8.13 6.49 -38.47
CA ALA A 13 6.74 6.14 -38.18
C ALA A 13 6.47 4.73 -38.72
N GLY A 14 6.53 3.72 -37.85
CA GLY A 14 6.12 2.36 -38.14
C GLY A 14 4.66 2.16 -37.77
N LEU A 15 3.76 2.41 -38.72
CA LEU A 15 2.32 2.18 -38.60
C LEU A 15 2.03 0.70 -38.92
N LEU A 16 1.93 -0.15 -37.89
CA LEU A 16 1.51 -1.55 -38.04
C LEU A 16 -0.01 -1.64 -37.85
N THR A 17 -0.71 -1.68 -38.98
CA THR A 17 -2.16 -1.89 -39.08
C THR A 17 -2.42 -3.38 -39.24
N THR A 18 -2.85 -4.04 -38.16
CA THR A 18 -3.33 -5.43 -38.22
C THR A 18 -4.86 -5.42 -38.23
N SER A 19 -5.45 -5.50 -39.41
CA SER A 19 -6.88 -5.71 -39.59
C SER A 19 -7.23 -7.17 -39.29
N LEU A 20 -7.95 -7.41 -38.19
CA LEU A 20 -8.60 -8.69 -37.92
C LEU A 20 -10.07 -8.59 -38.35
N VAL A 21 -10.41 -9.26 -39.45
CA VAL A 21 -11.79 -9.41 -39.94
C VAL A 21 -12.38 -10.67 -39.31
N ILE A 22 -13.31 -10.50 -38.36
CA ILE A 22 -14.16 -11.60 -37.89
C ILE A 22 -15.48 -11.53 -38.64
N ALA A 23 -15.74 -12.55 -39.44
CA ALA A 23 -16.99 -12.75 -40.14
C ALA A 23 -18.03 -13.43 -39.21
N GLY A 24 -19.13 -12.73 -38.99
CA GLY A 24 -20.51 -13.22 -39.16
C GLY A 24 -21.03 -14.40 -38.32
N CYS A 25 -21.96 -14.09 -37.41
CA CYS A 25 -23.22 -14.82 -37.27
C CYS A 25 -24.35 -13.82 -37.04
N SER A 26 -25.15 -13.59 -38.08
CA SER A 26 -26.41 -12.83 -38.05
C SER A 26 -27.44 -13.51 -37.16
N ARG A 27 -28.16 -12.72 -36.36
CA ARG A 27 -29.50 -13.08 -35.88
C ARG A 27 -30.41 -11.87 -36.03
N GLU A 28 -31.30 -11.96 -37.01
CA GLU A 28 -32.32 -11.00 -37.38
C GLU A 28 -33.58 -11.21 -36.50
N ASP A 29 -33.99 -10.14 -35.80
CA ASP A 29 -35.35 -9.56 -35.61
C ASP A 29 -36.52 -10.39 -34.99
N PRO A 30 -37.59 -9.75 -34.41
CA PRO A 30 -38.05 -8.38 -34.69
C PRO A 30 -38.56 -7.52 -33.50
N ALA A 31 -38.48 -6.20 -33.75
CA ALA A 31 -39.45 -5.14 -33.47
C ALA A 31 -40.43 -5.24 -32.28
N THR A 32 -40.41 -4.22 -31.42
CA THR A 32 -41.65 -3.57 -30.95
C THR A 32 -41.42 -2.09 -30.72
N THR A 33 -42.07 -1.28 -31.55
CA THR A 33 -42.26 0.16 -31.40
C THR A 33 -43.30 0.44 -30.32
N VAL A 34 -42.96 1.25 -29.31
CA VAL A 34 -43.93 2.14 -28.65
C VAL A 34 -43.24 3.49 -28.37
N THR A 35 -43.73 4.50 -29.07
CA THR A 35 -43.59 5.91 -28.75
C THR A 35 -44.54 6.25 -27.60
N ASP A 36 -44.08 6.95 -26.56
CA ASP A 36 -44.90 8.03 -26.02
C ASP A 36 -44.06 9.14 -25.36
N SER A 37 -44.50 10.37 -25.61
CA SER A 37 -43.99 11.61 -25.07
C SER A 37 -44.66 11.90 -23.72
N GLY A 38 -43.92 12.41 -22.75
CA GLY A 38 -44.51 12.81 -21.47
C GLY A 38 -43.60 13.74 -20.68
N THR A 39 -43.70 15.03 -20.95
CA THR A 39 -43.26 16.12 -20.09
C THR A 39 -44.14 16.17 -18.84
N THR A 40 -43.54 16.25 -17.65
CA THR A 40 -44.12 16.99 -16.50
C THR A 40 -43.03 17.31 -15.50
N ASP A 41 -42.83 18.61 -15.29
CA ASP A 41 -42.29 19.23 -14.09
C ASP A 41 -43.04 18.74 -12.85
N GLU A 42 -42.34 18.50 -11.74
CA GLU A 42 -42.87 18.80 -10.41
C GLU A 42 -41.72 19.06 -9.42
N SER A 43 -41.60 20.32 -9.04
CA SER A 43 -40.85 20.81 -7.88
C SER A 43 -41.45 20.22 -6.60
N THR A 44 -40.61 19.91 -5.62
CA THR A 44 -41.06 19.88 -4.22
C THR A 44 -39.95 20.37 -3.30
N ASP A 45 -40.08 21.63 -2.93
CA ASP A 45 -39.54 22.20 -1.70
C ASP A 45 -40.01 21.37 -0.49
N SER A 46 -39.13 21.12 0.47
CA SER A 46 -39.54 20.93 1.86
C SER A 46 -38.48 21.46 2.82
N ASP A 47 -38.88 22.57 3.41
CA ASP A 47 -38.34 23.34 4.50
C ASP A 47 -37.86 22.55 5.75
N SER A 48 -36.76 23.08 6.30
CA SER A 48 -36.56 23.49 7.71
C SER A 48 -37.11 22.61 8.84
N SER A 49 -36.20 22.21 9.73
CA SER A 49 -36.39 22.42 11.18
C SER A 49 -35.05 22.43 11.93
N THR A 50 -34.64 23.63 12.31
CA THR A 50 -33.75 23.91 13.44
C THR A 50 -34.41 23.44 14.75
N SER A 51 -33.64 22.76 15.60
CA SER A 51 -33.91 22.72 17.05
C SER A 51 -32.59 22.54 17.79
N ASN A 52 -32.20 23.61 18.48
CA ASN A 52 -31.27 23.57 19.60
C ASN A 52 -31.83 22.63 20.67
N ASP A 53 -30.98 21.79 21.28
CA ASP A 53 -31.14 21.56 22.71
C ASP A 53 -29.78 21.37 23.40
N THR A 54 -29.65 22.08 24.50
CA THR A 54 -28.48 22.14 25.40
C THR A 54 -28.86 21.35 26.63
N THR A 55 -28.12 20.32 27.05
CA THR A 55 -28.25 19.83 28.43
C THR A 55 -26.94 19.26 28.96
N ALA A 56 -26.64 19.68 30.19
CA ALA A 56 -25.49 19.41 31.01
C ALA A 56 -25.21 17.91 31.27
N GLY A 57 -23.94 17.62 31.54
CA GLY A 57 -23.48 16.30 31.95
C GLY A 57 -23.96 15.84 33.33
N PRO A 58 -23.56 14.62 33.71
CA PRO A 58 -22.94 14.47 35.01
C PRO A 58 -21.68 13.58 35.00
N THR A 59 -20.76 14.00 35.86
CA THR A 59 -19.78 13.26 36.66
C THR A 59 -20.05 11.75 36.85
N SER A 60 -19.03 10.92 36.65
CA SER A 60 -18.80 9.63 37.34
C SER A 60 -17.36 9.19 37.04
N SER A 61 -16.44 9.27 37.98
CA SER A 61 -16.18 8.34 39.09
C SER A 61 -15.05 7.38 38.73
N SER A 62 -13.91 7.66 39.36
CA SER A 62 -12.70 6.87 39.41
C SER A 62 -12.96 5.41 39.77
N THR A 63 -12.18 4.50 39.16
CA THR A 63 -11.86 3.22 39.78
C THR A 63 -10.40 2.91 39.47
N ASP A 64 -9.54 3.24 40.44
CA ASP A 64 -8.18 2.74 40.55
C ASP A 64 -8.22 1.24 40.83
N THR A 65 -7.65 0.43 39.95
CA THR A 65 -7.27 -0.95 40.25
C THR A 65 -5.76 -1.03 40.43
N THR A 66 -5.35 -0.94 41.69
CA THR A 66 -4.02 -1.31 42.19
C THR A 66 -3.79 -2.80 41.94
N MET A 67 -2.82 -3.15 41.09
CA MET A 67 -2.30 -4.51 41.01
C MET A 67 -1.12 -4.67 41.96
N ASP A 68 -1.27 -5.66 42.84
CA ASP A 68 -0.34 -6.13 43.87
C ASP A 68 0.68 -7.11 43.26
N PRO A 69 2.00 -6.81 43.24
CA PRO A 69 2.99 -7.81 42.87
C PRO A 69 3.39 -8.63 44.11
N THR A 70 2.83 -9.83 44.20
CA THR A 70 3.21 -10.84 45.18
C THR A 70 4.65 -11.30 44.97
N THR A 71 5.48 -11.06 45.99
CA THR A 71 6.83 -11.61 46.13
C THR A 71 6.80 -13.12 46.30
N THR A 72 7.55 -13.87 45.50
CA THR A 72 7.91 -15.26 45.85
C THR A 72 9.41 -15.47 45.69
N THR A 73 10.07 -15.47 46.84
CA THR A 73 11.45 -15.88 47.10
C THR A 73 11.60 -17.37 46.85
N THR A 74 12.55 -17.78 46.01
CA THR A 74 13.19 -19.09 46.13
C THR A 74 14.63 -19.04 45.62
N ASP A 75 15.54 -18.89 46.58
CA ASP A 75 16.93 -19.36 46.50
C ASP A 75 16.91 -20.89 46.72
N PRO A 76 17.77 -21.70 46.07
CA PRO A 76 19.07 -21.96 46.69
C PRO A 76 20.26 -22.25 45.75
N THR A 77 21.41 -21.68 46.13
CA THR A 77 22.70 -22.38 46.35
C THR A 77 23.53 -22.87 45.13
N THR A 78 24.51 -22.03 44.79
CA THR A 78 25.95 -22.29 44.48
C THR A 78 26.43 -23.71 44.08
N THR A 79 27.12 -23.80 42.94
CA THR A 79 28.41 -24.52 42.84
C THR A 79 29.35 -23.86 41.81
N THR A 80 30.58 -23.68 42.25
CA THR A 80 31.78 -23.13 41.61
C THR A 80 32.32 -24.06 40.52
N THR A 81 32.87 -23.50 39.42
CA THR A 81 34.12 -24.00 38.79
C THR A 81 34.74 -22.88 37.94
N ASP A 82 35.83 -22.30 38.46
CA ASP A 82 36.83 -21.56 37.69
C ASP A 82 37.60 -22.52 36.78
N GLY A 83 37.86 -22.11 35.54
CA GLY A 83 38.72 -22.85 34.62
C GLY A 83 38.78 -22.20 33.25
N GLY A 84 39.68 -21.23 33.09
CA GLY A 84 39.91 -20.54 31.82
C GLY A 84 40.39 -21.49 30.72
N SER A 85 39.83 -21.32 29.51
CA SER A 85 40.47 -21.70 28.26
C SER A 85 39.95 -20.77 27.16
N PHE A 86 40.78 -19.78 26.85
CA PHE A 86 40.62 -18.80 25.79
C PHE A 86 41.19 -19.43 24.50
N LEU A 87 40.43 -19.35 23.41
CA LEU A 87 40.71 -19.86 22.04
C LEU A 87 40.38 -21.34 21.78
N THR A 88 39.09 -21.65 21.66
CA THR A 88 38.67 -22.71 20.71
C THR A 88 38.69 -22.10 19.31
N THR A 89 39.70 -22.46 18.54
CA THR A 89 39.67 -22.37 17.07
C THR A 89 38.53 -23.29 16.65
N SER A 90 37.36 -22.73 16.34
CA SER A 90 36.25 -23.51 15.77
C SER A 90 36.64 -23.85 14.34
N ASP A 91 37.17 -25.07 14.19
CA ASP A 91 37.32 -25.76 12.93
C ASP A 91 36.00 -25.67 12.14
N SER A 92 36.15 -25.31 10.87
CA SER A 92 35.06 -25.18 9.90
C SER A 92 34.59 -26.56 9.44
N ASP A 93 34.07 -27.36 10.36
CA ASP A 93 33.22 -28.49 10.03
C ASP A 93 31.82 -27.95 9.74
N SER A 94 31.66 -27.42 8.53
CA SER A 94 30.40 -27.02 7.92
C SER A 94 29.52 -28.24 7.58
N ASP A 95 29.36 -29.17 8.52
CA ASP A 95 28.22 -30.08 8.54
C ASP A 95 27.08 -29.31 9.20
N SER A 96 26.45 -28.42 8.43
CA SER A 96 25.17 -27.80 8.78
C SER A 96 24.10 -28.90 8.80
N SER A 97 24.16 -29.70 9.86
CA SER A 97 23.29 -30.83 10.18
C SER A 97 22.21 -30.43 11.18
N GLY A 98 22.07 -29.12 11.43
CA GLY A 98 20.83 -28.58 11.96
C GLY A 98 19.74 -28.90 10.93
N GLY A 99 18.68 -29.58 11.37
CA GLY A 99 17.54 -29.86 10.50
C GLY A 99 16.89 -28.58 9.96
N PRO A 100 15.76 -28.73 9.24
CA PRO A 100 14.99 -27.59 8.77
C PRO A 100 14.74 -26.60 9.92
N GLN A 101 14.87 -25.31 9.63
CA GLN A 101 14.79 -24.20 10.57
C GLN A 101 13.36 -23.65 10.64
N PRO A 102 12.93 -23.11 11.80
CA PRO A 102 11.59 -22.55 11.96
C PRO A 102 11.43 -21.24 11.17
N ASN A 103 10.18 -20.84 10.94
CA ASN A 103 9.83 -19.57 10.29
C ASN A 103 10.51 -18.36 10.99
N GLY A 104 10.94 -17.39 10.19
CA GLY A 104 11.76 -16.23 10.59
C GLY A 104 13.26 -16.51 10.62
N SER A 105 13.70 -17.77 10.49
CA SER A 105 15.12 -18.09 10.41
C SER A 105 15.70 -17.75 9.04
N ALA A 106 16.94 -17.30 8.99
CA ALA A 106 17.63 -17.02 7.73
C ALA A 106 17.87 -18.30 6.92
N CYS A 107 17.58 -18.27 5.63
CA CYS A 107 17.76 -19.39 4.72
C CYS A 107 18.41 -18.96 3.40
N SER A 108 19.02 -19.93 2.72
CA SER A 108 19.54 -19.79 1.35
C SER A 108 18.81 -20.70 0.34
N SER A 109 18.02 -21.65 0.85
CA SER A 109 17.21 -22.56 0.04
C SER A 109 16.01 -23.06 0.84
N ASP A 110 14.96 -23.46 0.12
CA ASP A 110 13.72 -24.01 0.66
C ASP A 110 13.93 -25.22 1.60
N ALA A 111 14.94 -26.04 1.30
CA ALA A 111 15.27 -27.24 2.08
C ALA A 111 15.77 -26.92 3.50
N GLU A 112 16.19 -25.68 3.75
CA GLU A 112 16.64 -25.22 5.07
C GLU A 112 15.47 -24.83 5.97
N CYS A 113 14.23 -24.81 5.47
CA CYS A 113 13.06 -24.35 6.20
C CYS A 113 12.10 -25.49 6.56
N GLU A 114 11.55 -25.48 7.79
CA GLU A 114 10.56 -26.46 8.24
C GLU A 114 9.30 -26.44 7.36
N SER A 115 8.92 -25.26 6.86
CA SER A 115 7.85 -25.06 5.89
C SER A 115 8.19 -25.55 4.48
N GLY A 116 9.48 -25.70 4.16
CA GLY A 116 9.95 -25.91 2.81
C GLY A 116 9.91 -24.66 1.93
N ILE A 117 9.81 -23.45 2.51
CA ILE A 117 9.74 -22.19 1.76
C ILE A 117 10.78 -21.20 2.30
N CYS A 118 11.71 -20.80 1.44
CA CYS A 118 12.70 -19.76 1.70
C CYS A 118 12.36 -18.48 0.94
N TYR A 119 11.77 -17.52 1.65
CA TYR A 119 11.28 -16.28 1.08
C TYR A 119 12.42 -15.29 0.81
N MET A 120 12.60 -14.89 -0.45
CA MET A 120 13.69 -14.01 -0.88
C MET A 120 13.20 -12.60 -1.18
N ILE A 121 13.72 -11.61 -0.45
CA ILE A 121 13.44 -10.19 -0.71
C ILE A 121 14.56 -9.63 -1.61
N PRO A 122 14.29 -9.12 -2.83
CA PRO A 122 15.34 -8.67 -3.75
C PRO A 122 16.33 -7.64 -3.17
N MET A 123 15.90 -6.82 -2.20
CA MET A 123 16.74 -5.82 -1.54
C MET A 123 17.60 -6.36 -0.39
N ILE A 124 17.29 -7.55 0.15
CA ILE A 124 18.02 -8.16 1.24
C ILE A 124 18.74 -9.40 0.67
N PRO A 125 20.08 -9.50 0.80
CA PRO A 125 20.83 -10.61 0.19
C PRO A 125 20.57 -11.98 0.83
N GLN A 126 19.67 -12.07 1.81
CA GLN A 126 19.36 -13.25 2.60
C GLN A 126 17.84 -13.50 2.56
N GLY A 127 17.46 -14.76 2.39
CA GLY A 127 16.08 -15.19 2.50
C GLY A 127 15.71 -15.56 3.93
N PHE A 128 14.42 -15.72 4.18
CA PHE A 128 13.91 -16.12 5.48
C PHE A 128 12.86 -17.22 5.35
N CYS A 129 12.92 -18.22 6.23
CA CYS A 129 11.94 -19.28 6.29
C CYS A 129 10.57 -18.69 6.59
N SER A 130 9.61 -19.01 5.73
CA SER A 130 8.25 -18.44 5.79
C SER A 130 7.22 -19.53 5.59
N GLU A 131 5.98 -19.31 6.00
CA GLU A 131 4.93 -20.34 5.80
C GLU A 131 4.33 -20.32 4.40
N CYS A 132 4.53 -19.24 3.65
CA CYS A 132 4.05 -19.05 2.29
C CYS A 132 5.05 -18.20 1.48
N GLN A 133 5.03 -18.36 0.16
CA GLN A 133 5.71 -17.49 -0.80
C GLN A 133 4.71 -16.62 -1.56
N ASP A 134 3.54 -17.19 -1.87
CA ASP A 134 2.42 -16.55 -2.55
C ASP A 134 1.09 -17.05 -1.97
N GLY A 135 -0.03 -16.58 -2.51
CA GLY A 135 -1.35 -17.01 -2.06
C GLY A 135 -1.65 -18.49 -2.31
N ASP A 136 -0.98 -19.16 -3.26
CA ASP A 136 -1.22 -20.56 -3.61
C ASP A 136 -0.64 -21.53 -2.55
N ASP A 137 0.36 -21.09 -1.77
CA ASP A 137 0.90 -21.86 -0.63
C ASP A 137 -0.03 -21.85 0.59
N CYS A 138 -1.03 -20.97 0.59
CA CYS A 138 -1.90 -20.77 1.73
C CYS A 138 -3.18 -21.62 1.67
N PRO A 139 -3.75 -21.99 2.84
CA PRO A 139 -5.01 -22.70 2.86
C PRO A 139 -6.17 -21.79 2.41
N ASP A 140 -7.26 -22.39 1.91
CA ASP A 140 -8.42 -21.69 1.36
C ASP A 140 -9.05 -20.65 2.32
N ASP A 141 -8.89 -20.81 3.64
CA ASP A 141 -9.39 -19.87 4.65
C ASP A 141 -8.49 -18.64 4.85
N LYS A 142 -7.28 -18.64 4.29
CA LYS A 142 -6.29 -17.56 4.39
C LYS A 142 -5.50 -17.36 3.09
N PRO A 143 -6.14 -17.02 1.98
CA PRO A 143 -5.53 -17.12 0.64
C PRO A 143 -4.50 -16.02 0.32
N SER A 144 -4.15 -15.15 1.28
CA SER A 144 -3.17 -14.08 1.10
C SER A 144 -1.88 -14.44 1.84
N CYS A 145 -0.72 -14.23 1.21
CA CYS A 145 0.57 -14.35 1.88
C CYS A 145 1.12 -12.95 2.22
N SER A 146 1.14 -12.58 3.49
CA SER A 146 1.58 -11.26 3.96
C SER A 146 2.95 -11.32 4.63
N ILE A 147 3.87 -10.43 4.26
CA ILE A 147 5.18 -10.31 4.91
C ILE A 147 5.05 -9.59 6.26
N ASP A 148 5.51 -10.22 7.33
CA ASP A 148 5.82 -9.55 8.60
C ASP A 148 7.32 -9.16 8.58
N ILE A 149 7.60 -7.88 8.34
CA ILE A 149 8.97 -7.35 8.27
C ILE A 149 9.65 -7.38 9.65
N LEU A 150 8.90 -7.28 10.74
CA LEU A 150 9.46 -7.30 12.09
C LEU A 150 9.93 -8.70 12.47
N GLN A 151 9.20 -9.72 12.04
CA GLN A 151 9.58 -11.12 12.24
C GLN A 151 10.41 -11.70 11.10
N MET A 152 10.59 -10.93 10.02
CA MET A 152 11.25 -11.36 8.78
C MET A 152 10.68 -12.70 8.28
N SER A 153 9.36 -12.82 8.24
CA SER A 153 8.67 -14.03 7.78
C SER A 153 7.38 -13.67 7.06
N ALA A 154 7.01 -14.43 6.04
CA ALA A 154 5.68 -14.31 5.44
C ALA A 154 4.70 -15.29 6.11
N VAL A 155 3.47 -14.81 6.33
CA VAL A 155 2.36 -15.52 6.96
C VAL A 155 1.09 -15.46 6.12
N CYS A 156 0.38 -16.58 6.02
CA CYS A 156 -0.95 -16.70 5.45
C CYS A 156 -1.96 -15.91 6.31
N THR A 157 -2.58 -14.94 5.69
CA THR A 157 -3.59 -14.06 6.26
C THR A 157 -4.90 -14.18 5.47
N ALA A 158 -5.99 -13.77 6.12
CA ALA A 158 -7.24 -13.58 5.39
C ALA A 158 -7.08 -12.45 4.36
N ALA A 159 -7.85 -12.53 3.27
CA ALA A 159 -7.90 -11.49 2.24
C ALA A 159 -8.75 -10.30 2.71
N THR A 160 -8.24 -9.56 3.69
CA THR A 160 -8.87 -8.34 4.22
C THR A 160 -8.28 -7.09 3.58
N LEU A 161 -8.89 -5.93 3.81
CA LEU A 161 -8.33 -4.64 3.41
C LEU A 161 -6.88 -4.50 3.90
N GLY A 162 -5.98 -4.10 3.00
CA GLY A 162 -4.54 -3.99 3.24
C GLY A 162 -3.75 -5.31 3.23
N ALA A 163 -4.41 -6.47 3.13
CA ALA A 163 -3.72 -7.74 2.97
C ALA A 163 -3.01 -7.81 1.61
N GLN A 164 -1.87 -8.50 1.56
CA GLN A 164 -1.13 -8.69 0.30
C GLN A 164 -1.92 -9.58 -0.66
N CYS A 165 -1.76 -9.36 -1.96
CA CYS A 165 -2.51 -10.11 -2.96
C CYS A 165 -1.75 -10.25 -4.27
N ASP A 166 -2.01 -11.36 -4.98
CA ASP A 166 -1.44 -11.57 -6.31
C ASP A 166 -2.38 -11.08 -7.42
N ASN A 167 -3.68 -11.21 -7.18
CA ASN A 167 -4.76 -10.90 -8.11
C ASN A 167 -6.08 -10.62 -7.37
N ASP A 168 -7.06 -10.07 -8.09
CA ASP A 168 -8.36 -9.68 -7.51
C ASP A 168 -9.16 -10.86 -6.93
N ALA A 169 -8.97 -12.09 -7.45
CA ALA A 169 -9.70 -13.25 -6.94
C ALA A 169 -9.31 -13.58 -5.50
N VAL A 170 -8.05 -13.32 -5.11
CA VAL A 170 -7.62 -13.42 -3.70
C VAL A 170 -8.41 -12.43 -2.85
N CYS A 171 -8.48 -11.16 -3.26
CA CYS A 171 -9.18 -10.12 -2.51
C CYS A 171 -10.70 -10.36 -2.41
N GLN A 172 -11.31 -10.87 -3.48
CA GLN A 172 -12.75 -11.17 -3.54
C GLN A 172 -13.15 -12.43 -2.78
N SER A 173 -12.19 -13.31 -2.46
CA SER A 173 -12.46 -14.54 -1.68
C SER A 173 -12.91 -14.24 -0.25
N GLY A 174 -12.58 -13.05 0.28
CA GLY A 174 -12.94 -12.59 1.62
C GLY A 174 -14.43 -12.24 1.80
N GLY A 175 -15.20 -12.20 0.70
CA GLY A 175 -16.64 -11.89 0.72
C GLY A 175 -16.98 -10.40 0.55
N GLU A 176 -15.97 -9.57 0.32
CA GLU A 176 -16.09 -8.15 -0.02
C GLU A 176 -15.51 -7.92 -1.42
N ASP A 177 -16.00 -6.90 -2.14
CA ASP A 177 -15.55 -6.55 -3.49
C ASP A 177 -14.26 -5.70 -3.43
N TYR A 178 -13.18 -6.30 -2.94
CA TYR A 178 -11.85 -5.68 -2.90
C TYR A 178 -11.07 -5.90 -4.20
N TYR A 179 -10.17 -4.96 -4.50
CA TYR A 179 -9.33 -4.96 -5.70
C TYR A 179 -7.86 -5.12 -5.33
N CYS A 180 -7.14 -5.95 -6.07
CA CYS A 180 -5.72 -6.18 -5.86
C CYS A 180 -4.88 -5.20 -6.66
N LYS A 181 -4.34 -4.17 -5.98
CA LYS A 181 -3.64 -3.07 -6.66
C LYS A 181 -2.27 -2.80 -6.07
N SER A 182 -1.33 -2.44 -6.94
CA SER A 182 0.00 -1.98 -6.53
C SER A 182 -0.10 -0.57 -5.94
N LEU A 183 0.35 -0.42 -4.70
CA LEU A 183 0.25 0.86 -3.98
C LEU A 183 1.13 1.96 -4.59
N ILE A 184 2.28 1.58 -5.13
CA ILE A 184 3.19 2.48 -5.84
C ILE A 184 3.39 1.93 -7.25
N PRO A 185 2.75 2.49 -8.28
CA PRO A 185 2.89 1.98 -9.63
C PRO A 185 4.34 2.08 -10.11
N GLY A 186 4.89 1.00 -10.67
CA GLY A 186 6.25 0.92 -11.20
C GLY A 186 7.28 0.29 -10.27
N VAL A 187 7.00 0.12 -8.97
CA VAL A 187 7.94 -0.55 -8.04
C VAL A 187 7.83 -2.06 -8.08
N GLU A 188 6.97 -2.64 -8.92
CA GLU A 188 6.67 -4.07 -8.95
C GLU A 188 7.91 -4.90 -9.30
N PHE A 189 8.88 -4.31 -10.02
CA PHE A 189 10.16 -4.97 -10.29
C PHE A 189 11.04 -5.11 -9.03
N ILE A 190 10.95 -4.16 -8.10
CA ILE A 190 11.78 -4.12 -6.89
C ILE A 190 11.06 -4.81 -5.73
N LEU A 191 9.74 -4.59 -5.63
CA LEU A 191 8.86 -5.05 -4.57
C LEU A 191 7.57 -5.59 -5.22
N PRO A 192 7.60 -6.80 -5.80
CA PRO A 192 6.44 -7.41 -6.45
C PRO A 192 5.25 -7.61 -5.48
N GLN A 193 5.55 -7.59 -4.19
CA GLN A 193 4.66 -7.91 -3.07
C GLN A 193 3.99 -6.67 -2.46
N LEU A 194 4.16 -5.49 -3.07
CA LEU A 194 3.46 -4.26 -2.69
C LEU A 194 2.07 -4.15 -3.35
N LYS A 195 1.48 -5.28 -3.72
CA LYS A 195 0.08 -5.36 -4.11
C LYS A 195 -0.73 -5.69 -2.88
N THR A 196 -1.75 -4.89 -2.63
CA THR A 196 -2.65 -5.10 -1.49
C THR A 196 -4.10 -5.01 -1.92
N CYS A 197 -4.97 -5.65 -1.16
CA CYS A 197 -6.41 -5.53 -1.32
C CYS A 197 -6.86 -4.14 -0.88
N GLY A 198 -7.42 -3.38 -1.79
CA GLY A 198 -8.04 -2.07 -1.57
C GLY A 198 -9.54 -2.09 -1.79
N GLU A 199 -10.23 -1.05 -1.33
CA GLU A 199 -11.66 -0.81 -1.57
C GLU A 199 -11.95 -0.52 -3.04
N CYS A 200 -10.97 0.00 -3.77
CA CYS A 200 -11.11 0.41 -5.17
C CYS A 200 -9.86 0.08 -6.00
N GLY A 201 -10.08 -0.26 -7.26
CA GLY A 201 -9.06 -0.38 -8.31
C GLY A 201 -8.87 0.93 -9.06
N ASP A 202 -9.94 1.67 -9.30
CA ASP A 202 -9.94 3.01 -9.89
C ASP A 202 -11.16 3.84 -9.41
N ASP A 203 -11.25 5.09 -9.88
CA ASP A 203 -12.34 6.01 -9.48
C ASP A 203 -13.73 5.51 -9.90
N GLY A 204 -13.82 4.59 -10.87
CA GLY A 204 -15.07 3.98 -11.30
C GLY A 204 -15.64 2.96 -10.32
N ASP A 205 -14.81 2.47 -9.40
CA ASP A 205 -15.22 1.57 -8.31
C ASP A 205 -15.80 2.35 -7.11
N CYS A 206 -15.68 3.68 -7.12
CA CYS A 206 -16.12 4.57 -6.06
C CYS A 206 -17.42 5.32 -6.42
N ASP A 207 -18.39 5.37 -5.50
CA ASP A 207 -19.68 6.05 -5.71
C ASP A 207 -19.54 7.58 -5.60
N ALA A 208 -19.05 8.23 -6.67
CA ALA A 208 -18.74 9.67 -6.73
C ALA A 208 -17.62 10.12 -5.76
N GLN A 209 -16.83 9.16 -5.29
CA GLN A 209 -15.61 9.34 -4.51
C GLN A 209 -14.38 9.11 -5.41
N ILE A 210 -13.20 9.41 -4.88
CA ILE A 210 -11.92 9.27 -5.58
C ILE A 210 -11.18 8.06 -4.99
N CYS A 211 -10.63 7.22 -5.85
CA CYS A 211 -9.82 6.09 -5.41
C CYS A 211 -8.42 6.58 -5.03
N ASN A 212 -8.16 6.71 -3.73
CA ASN A 212 -6.96 7.34 -3.20
C ASN A 212 -6.05 6.33 -2.48
N PRO A 213 -4.73 6.38 -2.71
CA PRO A 213 -3.80 5.51 -1.98
C PRO A 213 -3.61 5.96 -0.52
N PHE A 214 -3.67 5.01 0.39
CA PHE A 214 -3.31 5.14 1.79
C PHE A 214 -2.06 4.29 2.09
N LEU A 215 -1.03 4.88 2.69
CA LEU A 215 0.16 4.15 3.15
C LEU A 215 0.38 4.38 4.64
N ASP A 216 0.46 3.28 5.41
CA ASP A 216 0.96 3.28 6.77
C ASP A 216 2.44 2.86 6.81
N ILE A 217 3.30 3.84 7.02
CA ILE A 217 4.75 3.65 7.07
C ILE A 217 5.17 2.79 8.27
N ASN A 218 4.37 2.73 9.34
CA ASN A 218 4.73 1.94 10.52
C ASN A 218 4.59 0.43 10.26
N SER A 219 3.61 0.04 9.45
CA SER A 219 3.40 -1.35 9.04
C SER A 219 4.04 -1.68 7.69
N PHE A 220 4.57 -0.69 6.97
CA PHE A 220 4.96 -0.80 5.56
C PHE A 220 3.84 -1.40 4.69
N GLY A 221 2.59 -1.14 5.10
CA GLY A 221 1.39 -1.60 4.44
C GLY A 221 0.59 -0.40 3.92
N GLY A 222 -0.41 -0.70 3.12
CA GLY A 222 -1.33 0.31 2.60
C GLY A 222 -2.40 -0.33 1.74
N TYR A 223 -3.30 0.48 1.24
CA TYR A 223 -4.43 0.07 0.41
C TYR A 223 -4.94 1.28 -0.35
N TYR A 224 -5.82 1.05 -1.32
CA TYR A 224 -6.61 2.12 -1.92
C TYR A 224 -7.97 2.19 -1.22
N GLU A 225 -8.41 3.40 -0.89
CA GLU A 225 -9.71 3.68 -0.27
C GLU A 225 -10.50 4.71 -1.09
N CYS A 226 -11.83 4.66 -1.01
CA CYS A 226 -12.68 5.66 -1.65
C CYS A 226 -12.83 6.87 -0.73
N VAL A 227 -12.27 8.01 -1.14
CA VAL A 227 -12.31 9.26 -0.35
C VAL A 227 -13.19 10.32 -1.00
N ASP A 228 -13.79 11.18 -0.19
CA ASP A 228 -14.55 12.32 -0.72
C ASP A 228 -13.61 13.32 -1.41
N PRO A 229 -14.05 13.99 -2.49
CA PRO A 229 -13.26 15.07 -3.08
C PRO A 229 -12.92 16.15 -2.06
N GLY A 230 -11.64 16.51 -1.97
CA GLY A 230 -11.10 17.51 -1.05
C GLY A 230 -10.99 17.05 0.40
N SER A 231 -11.10 15.74 0.69
CA SER A 231 -10.99 15.24 2.07
C SER A 231 -9.57 14.87 2.50
N VAL A 232 -8.65 14.65 1.56
CA VAL A 232 -7.28 14.22 1.87
C VAL A 232 -6.47 15.38 2.44
N ALA A 233 -5.83 15.16 3.58
CA ALA A 233 -5.09 16.22 4.26
C ALA A 233 -3.74 16.49 3.58
N ASN A 234 -3.21 17.69 3.78
CA ASN A 234 -1.83 17.97 3.37
C ASN A 234 -0.87 16.98 4.04
N ASN A 235 0.17 16.57 3.30
CA ASN A 235 1.15 15.55 3.67
C ASN A 235 0.64 14.10 3.63
N GLU A 236 -0.51 13.84 3.00
CA GLU A 236 -0.98 12.48 2.70
C GLU A 236 -0.83 12.18 1.21
N LEU A 237 -0.75 10.88 0.86
CA LEU A 237 -0.65 10.46 -0.54
C LEU A 237 -1.93 10.81 -1.30
N CYS A 238 -1.78 11.13 -2.59
CA CYS A 238 -2.90 11.49 -3.44
C CYS A 238 -2.82 10.84 -4.83
N SER A 239 -3.98 10.54 -5.41
CA SER A 239 -4.10 10.11 -6.82
C SER A 239 -4.37 11.27 -7.77
N SER A 240 -4.97 12.36 -7.29
CA SER A 240 -5.38 13.53 -8.07
C SER A 240 -5.48 14.80 -7.21
N ASP A 241 -5.51 15.97 -7.86
CA ASP A 241 -5.70 17.27 -7.21
C ASP A 241 -7.05 17.35 -6.49
N GLU A 242 -8.08 16.74 -7.06
CA GLU A 242 -9.44 16.71 -6.53
C GLU A 242 -9.55 15.96 -5.20
N ALA A 243 -8.63 15.04 -4.88
CA ALA A 243 -8.60 14.35 -3.60
C ALA A 243 -8.15 15.29 -2.47
N CYS A 244 -7.26 16.23 -2.78
CA CYS A 244 -6.57 17.06 -1.80
C CYS A 244 -7.45 18.21 -1.30
N SER A 245 -7.50 18.40 0.02
CA SER A 245 -8.18 19.54 0.66
C SER A 245 -7.65 20.91 0.22
N SER A 246 -6.38 20.95 -0.22
CA SER A 246 -5.75 22.12 -0.84
C SER A 246 -6.04 22.29 -2.33
N GLY A 247 -6.47 21.23 -3.02
CA GLY A 247 -6.57 21.18 -4.48
C GLY A 247 -5.24 20.96 -5.20
N HIS A 248 -4.18 20.53 -4.50
CA HIS A 248 -2.85 20.32 -5.08
C HIS A 248 -2.26 18.97 -4.72
N CYS A 249 -2.01 18.14 -5.72
CA CYS A 249 -1.42 16.81 -5.63
C CYS A 249 -0.13 16.71 -6.46
N ASP A 250 1.02 16.87 -5.79
CA ASP A 250 2.31 17.01 -6.48
C ASP A 250 3.26 15.85 -6.23
N ALA A 251 4.09 15.60 -7.25
CA ALA A 251 5.15 14.61 -7.17
C ALA A 251 6.18 15.00 -6.11
N LEU A 252 6.40 14.10 -5.16
CA LEU A 252 7.42 14.21 -4.14
C LEU A 252 8.81 13.93 -4.69
N ASP A 253 9.81 14.61 -4.13
CA ASP A 253 11.21 14.22 -4.32
C ASP A 253 11.49 12.90 -3.59
N THR A 254 11.64 11.83 -4.37
CA THR A 254 11.98 10.48 -3.91
C THR A 254 13.47 10.16 -4.02
N SER A 255 14.29 11.12 -4.46
CA SER A 255 15.73 10.90 -4.70
C SER A 255 16.47 10.49 -3.43
N ALA A 256 16.02 10.93 -2.26
CA ALA A 256 16.58 10.56 -0.96
C ALA A 256 16.44 9.06 -0.65
N LEU A 257 15.40 8.39 -1.15
CA LEU A 257 15.20 6.95 -1.01
C LEU A 257 15.74 6.15 -2.20
N GLY A 258 16.28 6.82 -3.23
CA GLY A 258 16.75 6.16 -4.45
C GLY A 258 15.63 5.50 -5.26
N LEU A 259 14.36 5.85 -4.99
CA LEU A 259 13.23 5.33 -5.74
C LEU A 259 13.09 6.10 -7.06
N PRO A 260 13.10 5.42 -8.21
CA PRO A 260 13.08 6.08 -9.52
C PRO A 260 11.69 6.60 -9.92
N ILE A 261 10.69 6.44 -9.06
CA ILE A 261 9.28 6.66 -9.38
C ILE A 261 8.74 7.79 -8.50
N PRO A 262 8.07 8.79 -9.10
CA PRO A 262 7.40 9.83 -8.34
C PRO A 262 6.20 9.23 -7.61
N VAL A 263 6.10 9.49 -6.31
CA VAL A 263 4.87 9.35 -5.54
C VAL A 263 4.27 10.74 -5.36
N ASN A 264 2.95 10.87 -5.42
CA ASN A 264 2.30 12.16 -5.25
C ASN A 264 1.75 12.31 -3.83
N ALA A 265 1.79 13.51 -3.27
CA ALA A 265 1.14 13.82 -2.00
C ALA A 265 0.50 15.21 -2.02
N CYS A 266 -0.53 15.37 -1.21
CA CYS A 266 -1.23 16.64 -1.07
C CYS A 266 -0.31 17.68 -0.44
N GLY A 267 -0.23 18.85 -1.08
CA GLY A 267 0.59 19.97 -0.61
C GLY A 267 -0.16 21.30 -0.70
N GLU A 268 0.49 22.38 -0.31
CA GLU A 268 -0.09 23.74 -0.34
C GLU A 268 -0.04 24.39 -1.73
N CYS A 269 0.78 23.87 -2.64
CA CYS A 269 1.07 24.48 -3.93
C CYS A 269 1.62 23.46 -4.94
N SER A 270 1.40 23.69 -6.22
CA SER A 270 2.04 22.94 -7.31
C SER A 270 3.15 23.74 -7.97
N ASP A 271 2.99 25.06 -8.00
CA ASP A 271 4.03 25.98 -8.44
C ASP A 271 4.02 27.33 -7.69
N ASP A 272 4.97 28.20 -8.00
CA ASP A 272 5.12 29.51 -7.35
C ASP A 272 3.87 30.40 -7.48
N SER A 273 2.98 30.14 -8.45
CA SER A 273 1.77 30.93 -8.67
C SER A 273 0.63 30.62 -7.69
N ASP A 274 0.68 29.46 -7.04
CA ASP A 274 -0.25 29.08 -5.98
C ASP A 274 0.10 29.76 -4.65
N CYS A 275 1.35 30.23 -4.52
CA CYS A 275 1.85 30.87 -3.31
C CYS A 275 1.52 32.36 -3.25
N MET A 276 1.15 32.84 -2.06
CA MET A 276 0.81 34.26 -1.87
C MET A 276 2.07 35.15 -1.79
N GLY A 277 2.13 36.16 -2.65
CA GLY A 277 3.14 37.21 -2.59
C GLY A 277 4.44 36.85 -3.33
N ASN A 278 5.58 36.99 -2.65
CA ASN A 278 6.90 36.65 -3.21
C ASN A 278 7.41 35.28 -2.71
N GLN A 279 6.50 34.42 -2.27
CA GLN A 279 6.84 33.07 -1.83
C GLN A 279 7.15 32.18 -3.03
N THR A 280 7.90 31.12 -2.80
CA THR A 280 8.18 30.06 -3.78
C THR A 280 7.60 28.75 -3.29
N CYS A 281 7.10 27.93 -4.21
CA CYS A 281 6.64 26.60 -3.89
C CYS A 281 7.85 25.68 -3.71
N GLN A 282 8.06 25.21 -2.48
CA GLN A 282 9.08 24.22 -2.19
C GLN A 282 8.48 22.83 -2.42
N GLN A 283 9.13 22.05 -3.28
CA GLN A 283 8.70 20.67 -3.56
C GLN A 283 8.66 19.83 -2.27
N GLY A 284 7.61 19.01 -2.17
CA GLY A 284 7.51 18.00 -1.13
C GLY A 284 8.60 16.93 -1.24
N ALA A 285 8.81 16.17 -0.17
CA ALA A 285 9.80 15.10 -0.15
C ALA A 285 9.27 13.88 0.61
N LEU A 286 9.75 12.70 0.21
CA LEU A 286 9.57 11.47 0.97
C LEU A 286 10.78 11.26 1.88
N SER A 287 10.53 11.17 3.19
CA SER A 287 11.54 10.97 4.23
C SER A 287 11.21 9.73 5.07
N MET A 288 12.18 9.26 5.86
CA MET A 288 11.95 8.22 6.88
C MET A 288 10.91 8.63 7.93
N MET A 289 10.59 9.92 8.04
CA MET A 289 9.58 10.43 8.96
C MET A 289 8.17 10.50 8.34
N GLY A 290 8.02 10.25 7.04
CA GLY A 290 6.74 10.41 6.37
C GLY A 290 6.83 11.08 5.01
N PHE A 291 5.64 11.31 4.46
CA PHE A 291 5.42 12.21 3.35
C PHE A 291 5.40 13.65 3.86
N SER A 292 6.02 14.55 3.13
CA SER A 292 5.85 15.98 3.28
C SER A 292 5.37 16.51 1.94
N GLY A 293 4.16 17.05 1.90
CA GLY A 293 3.64 17.75 0.73
C GLY A 293 4.48 18.99 0.42
N SER A 294 4.27 19.58 -0.75
CA SER A 294 4.80 20.89 -1.10
C SER A 294 4.27 21.98 -0.17
N ILE A 295 5.10 22.99 0.10
CA ILE A 295 4.75 24.11 0.99
C ILE A 295 5.19 25.44 0.38
N CYS A 296 4.47 26.51 0.68
CA CYS A 296 4.88 27.85 0.27
C CYS A 296 5.88 28.45 1.27
N VAL A 297 7.08 28.78 0.79
CA VAL A 297 8.17 29.34 1.60
C VAL A 297 8.56 30.74 1.14
N ALA A 298 8.95 31.61 2.10
CA ALA A 298 9.27 33.02 1.86
C ALA A 298 10.77 33.28 1.64
#